data_AF-A0A928QB86-F1
#
_entry.id   AF-A0A928QB86-F1
#
_cell.length_a   1.000
_cell.length_b   1.000
_cell.length_c   1.000
_cell.angle_alpha   90.00
_cell.angle_beta   90.00
_cell.angle_gamma   90.00
#
_symmetry.space_group_name_H-M   'P 1'
#
loop_
_entity.id
_entity.type
_entity.pdbx_description
1 polymer ?
#
loop_
_entity_poly.entity_id
_entity_poly.type
_entity_poly.pdbx_seq_one_letter_code
_entity_poly.pdbx_strand_id
1 'polypeptide(L)'
;MNTNNETGRKICVGIGAYLIVKCVLNMIIGGGLDISGLLIAAAMFCALLSGIKYVNYVVAGILAVIALIHMPDNISNIGSNWIYLVEGVIDIGCAVLLCVQSDVKEHFTNTLNINN
;
A
#
# COMPACT_ATOMS: atom_id res chain seq x y z
N MET A 1 -19.23 -8.55 1.67
CA MET A 1 -18.62 -7.83 2.80
C MET A 1 -19.42 -6.57 3.05
N ASN A 2 -20.02 -6.45 4.24
CA ASN A 2 -20.64 -5.18 4.65
C ASN A 2 -19.51 -4.18 4.89
N THR A 3 -19.47 -3.13 4.07
CA THR A 3 -18.51 -2.03 4.22
C THR A 3 -19.17 -1.02 5.14
N ASN A 4 -18.48 -0.59 6.18
CA ASN A 4 -19.07 0.40 7.09
C ASN A 4 -18.91 1.84 6.56
N ASN A 5 -18.08 2.06 5.52
CA ASN A 5 -17.99 3.33 4.78
C ASN A 5 -17.56 3.10 3.31
N GLU A 6 -18.39 3.53 2.34
CA GLU A 6 -18.09 3.34 0.91
C GLU A 6 -16.95 4.22 0.40
N THR A 7 -16.81 5.44 0.92
CA THR A 7 -15.74 6.37 0.55
C THR A 7 -14.40 5.84 1.01
N GLY A 8 -14.31 5.35 2.24
CA GLY A 8 -13.12 4.71 2.79
C GLY A 8 -12.69 3.50 1.95
N ARG A 9 -13.64 2.67 1.52
CA ARG A 9 -13.35 1.56 0.61
C ARG A 9 -12.78 2.04 -0.72
N LYS A 10 -13.34 3.09 -1.34
CA LYS A 10 -12.84 3.62 -2.62
C LYS A 10 -11.40 4.11 -2.50
N ILE A 11 -11.06 4.78 -1.39
CA ILE A 11 -9.69 5.19 -1.10
C ILE A 11 -8.77 3.97 -0.99
N CYS A 12 -9.18 2.95 -0.23
CA CYS A 12 -8.42 1.70 -0.09
C CYS A 12 -8.22 0.97 -1.43
N VAL A 13 -9.23 0.95 -2.29
CA VAL A 13 -9.14 0.41 -3.65
C VAL A 13 -8.15 1.21 -4.50
N GLY A 14 -8.19 2.54 -4.43
CA GLY A 14 -7.25 3.41 -5.13
C GLY A 14 -5.80 3.15 -4.71
N ILE A 15 -5.55 3.05 -3.40
CA ILE A 15 -4.22 2.72 -2.87
C ILE A 15 -3.79 1.32 -3.34
N GLY A 16 -4.65 0.31 -3.19
CA GLY A 16 -4.34 -1.05 -3.62
C GLY A 16 -4.06 -1.17 -5.12
N ALA A 17 -4.84 -0.49 -5.96
CA ALA A 17 -4.59 -0.42 -7.40
C ALA A 17 -3.26 0.24 -7.72
N TYR A 18 -2.91 1.34 -7.04
CA TYR A 18 -1.60 1.98 -7.15
C TYR A 18 -0.46 1.00 -6.85
N LEU A 19 -0.57 0.17 -5.80
CA LEU A 19 0.46 -0.83 -5.45
C LEU A 19 0.69 -1.88 -6.54
N ILE A 20 -0.37 -2.31 -7.22
CA ILE A 20 -0.25 -3.23 -8.36
C ILE A 20 0.39 -2.52 -9.55
N VAL A 21 -0.09 -1.32 -9.89
CA VAL A 21 0.43 -0.55 -11.03
C VAL A 21 1.92 -0.24 -10.85
N LYS A 22 2.35 0.23 -9.67
CA LYS A 22 3.78 0.50 -9.43
C LYS A 22 4.63 -0.77 -9.51
N CYS A 23 4.14 -1.91 -9.03
CA CYS A 23 4.88 -3.16 -9.11
C CYS A 23 5.10 -3.56 -10.58
N VAL A 24 4.06 -3.42 -11.42
CA VAL A 24 4.18 -3.66 -12.87
C VAL A 24 5.16 -2.69 -13.52
N LEU A 25 5.10 -1.40 -13.18
CA LEU A 25 6.07 -0.41 -13.68
C LEU A 25 7.50 -0.76 -13.29
N ASN A 26 7.74 -1.17 -12.03
CA ASN A 26 9.05 -1.57 -11.55
C ASN A 26 9.58 -2.82 -12.27
N MET A 27 8.72 -3.79 -12.60
CA MET A 27 9.12 -4.95 -13.42
C MET A 27 9.51 -4.55 -14.86
N ILE A 28 8.77 -3.62 -15.46
CA ILE A 28 9.06 -3.13 -16.82
C ILE A 28 10.40 -2.38 -16.85
N ILE A 29 10.62 -1.49 -15.88
CA ILE A 29 11.83 -0.66 -15.81
C ILE A 29 13.04 -1.49 -15.39
N GLY A 30 12.87 -2.41 -14.42
CA GLY A 30 13.91 -3.31 -13.94
C GLY A 30 14.27 -4.44 -14.92
N GLY A 31 13.48 -4.64 -15.98
CA GLY A 31 13.75 -5.63 -17.02
C GLY A 31 13.58 -7.09 -16.57
N GLY A 32 12.76 -7.34 -15.54
CA GLY A 32 12.60 -8.68 -14.95
C GLY A 32 11.29 -8.87 -14.19
N LEU A 33 10.88 -10.13 -14.03
CA LEU A 33 9.70 -10.50 -13.25
C LEU A 33 10.04 -10.54 -11.76
N ASP A 34 9.38 -9.67 -10.98
CA ASP A 34 9.45 -9.67 -9.51
C ASP A 34 8.18 -10.31 -8.92
N ILE A 35 8.21 -11.65 -8.83
CA ILE A 35 7.09 -12.43 -8.29
C ILE A 35 6.86 -12.10 -6.81
N SER A 36 7.93 -11.87 -6.05
CA SER A 36 7.85 -11.56 -4.63
C SER A 36 7.19 -10.22 -4.39
N GLY A 37 7.60 -9.17 -5.11
CA GLY A 37 6.96 -7.86 -5.04
C GLY A 37 5.49 -7.89 -5.44
N LEU A 38 5.14 -8.66 -6.48
CA LEU A 38 3.76 -8.82 -6.92
C LEU A 38 2.89 -9.51 -5.86
N LEU A 39 3.41 -10.56 -5.21
CA LEU A 39 2.70 -11.25 -4.12
C LEU A 39 2.48 -10.33 -2.92
N ILE A 40 3.47 -9.52 -2.55
CA ILE A 40 3.35 -8.55 -1.45
C ILE A 40 2.31 -7.49 -1.82
N ALA A 41 2.35 -6.95 -3.04
CA ALA A 41 1.38 -5.95 -3.51
C ALA A 41 -0.06 -6.51 -3.52
N ALA A 42 -0.24 -7.74 -4.01
CA ALA A 42 -1.54 -8.42 -3.99
C ALA A 42 -2.03 -8.69 -2.58
N ALA A 43 -1.16 -9.15 -1.68
CA ALA A 43 -1.49 -9.40 -0.28
C ALA A 43 -1.93 -8.11 0.44
N MET A 44 -1.20 -7.00 0.24
CA MET A 44 -1.57 -5.70 0.79
C MET A 44 -2.91 -5.21 0.23
N PHE A 45 -3.16 -5.41 -1.07
CA PHE A 45 -4.44 -5.02 -1.66
C PHE A 45 -5.60 -5.84 -1.07
N CYS A 46 -5.47 -7.17 -0.98
CA CYS A 46 -6.45 -8.02 -0.31
C CYS A 46 -6.68 -7.60 1.15
N ALA A 47 -5.62 -7.25 1.88
CA ALA A 47 -5.70 -6.76 3.24
C ALA A 47 -6.49 -5.44 3.33
N LEU A 48 -6.26 -4.49 2.41
CA LEU A 48 -7.03 -3.24 2.32
C LEU A 48 -8.51 -3.47 2.00
N LEU A 49 -8.81 -4.47 1.17
CA LEU A 49 -10.18 -4.82 0.85
C LEU A 49 -10.92 -5.42 2.05
N SER A 50 -10.22 -6.11 2.96
CA SER A 50 -10.81 -6.87 4.09
C SER A 50 -11.62 -6.05 5.10
N GLY A 51 -11.32 -4.75 5.27
CA GLY A 51 -11.98 -3.90 6.26
C GLY A 51 -11.84 -4.41 7.71
N ILE A 52 -10.92 -5.34 7.98
CA ILE A 52 -10.68 -5.90 9.31
C ILE A 52 -10.01 -4.85 10.19
N LYS A 53 -10.47 -4.71 11.43
CA LYS A 53 -9.92 -3.75 12.40
C LYS A 53 -8.39 -3.75 12.43
N TYR A 54 -7.83 -2.55 12.38
CA TYR A 54 -6.40 -2.25 12.45
C TYR A 54 -5.53 -2.68 11.25
N VAL A 55 -6.08 -3.36 10.24
CA VAL A 55 -5.31 -3.80 9.08
C VAL A 55 -4.75 -2.62 8.27
N ASN A 56 -5.43 -1.47 8.23
CA ASN A 56 -4.89 -0.25 7.63
C ASN A 56 -3.54 0.16 8.22
N TYR A 57 -3.36 0.06 9.54
CA TYR A 57 -2.12 0.44 10.20
C TYR A 57 -0.99 -0.56 9.89
N VAL A 58 -1.32 -1.84 9.73
CA VAL A 58 -0.36 -2.87 9.29
C VAL A 58 0.14 -2.57 7.88
N VAL A 59 -0.77 -2.32 6.94
CA VAL A 59 -0.41 -1.97 5.55
C VAL A 59 0.38 -0.65 5.50
N ALA A 60 -0.03 0.36 6.26
CA ALA A 60 0.71 1.62 6.38
C ALA A 60 2.13 1.42 6.91
N GLY A 61 2.31 0.56 7.92
CA GLY A 61 3.61 0.20 8.46
C GLY A 61 4.51 -0.47 7.42
N ILE A 62 3.97 -1.43 6.65
CA ILE A 62 4.71 -2.10 5.57
C ILE A 62 5.17 -1.08 4.51
N LEU A 63 4.27 -0.20 4.05
CA LEU A 63 4.60 0.84 3.07
C LEU A 63 5.70 1.78 3.58
N ALA A 64 5.57 2.24 4.83
CA ALA A 64 6.56 3.11 5.44
C ALA A 64 7.93 2.42 5.55
N VAL A 65 7.97 1.16 5.99
CA VAL A 65 9.23 0.40 6.11
C VAL A 65 9.88 0.20 4.75
N ILE A 66 9.13 -0.19 3.72
CA ILE A 66 9.66 -0.38 2.36
C ILE A 66 10.22 0.94 1.83
N ALA A 67 9.48 2.04 1.97
CA ALA A 67 9.95 3.36 1.53
C ALA A 67 11.23 3.77 2.26
N LEU A 68 11.30 3.58 3.58
CA LEU A 68 12.48 3.93 4.39
C LEU A 68 13.71 3.09 4.04
N ILE A 69 13.55 1.81 3.70
CA ILE A 69 14.67 0.94 3.29
C ILE A 69 15.30 1.44 1.97
N HIS A 70 14.49 1.87 1.00
CA HIS A 70 14.98 2.26 -0.33
C HIS A 70 15.34 3.75 -0.44
N MET A 71 14.86 4.58 0.49
CA MET A 71 15.04 6.04 0.44
C MET A 71 16.52 6.48 0.42
N PRO A 72 17.45 5.92 1.24
CA PRO A 72 18.86 6.33 1.21
C PRO A 72 19.51 6.12 -0.16
N ASP A 73 19.29 4.97 -0.79
CA ASP A 73 19.84 4.64 -2.11
C ASP A 73 19.24 5.52 -3.20
N ASN A 74 17.94 5.77 -3.13
CA ASN A 74 17.24 6.62 -4.09
C ASN A 74 17.68 8.09 -4.01
N ILE A 75 17.98 8.59 -2.81
CA ILE A 75 18.53 9.94 -2.61
C ILE A 75 19.98 10.01 -3.10
N SER A 76 20.79 9.02 -2.73
CA SER A 76 22.22 8.98 -3.11
C SER A 76 22.43 8.89 -4.63
N ASN A 77 21.48 8.29 -5.34
CA ASN A 77 21.53 8.09 -6.78
C ASN A 77 20.39 8.82 -7.52
N ILE A 78 19.98 9.99 -7.04
CA ILE A 78 18.77 10.68 -7.54
C ILE A 78 18.75 10.89 -9.06
N GLY A 79 19.90 11.10 -9.71
CA GLY A 79 19.97 11.26 -11.17
C GLY A 79 19.42 10.06 -11.95
N SER A 80 19.66 8.84 -11.48
CA SER A 80 19.16 7.60 -12.09
C SER A 80 17.90 7.06 -11.42
N ASN A 81 17.70 7.35 -10.13
CA ASN A 81 16.66 6.74 -9.30
C ASN A 81 15.50 7.69 -8.96
N TRP A 82 15.40 8.85 -9.62
CA TRP A 82 14.37 9.85 -9.33
C TRP A 82 12.94 9.29 -9.37
N ILE A 83 12.66 8.30 -10.23
CA ILE A 83 11.34 7.66 -10.32
C ILE A 83 11.02 6.87 -9.05
N TYR A 84 11.96 6.07 -8.55
CA TYR A 84 11.81 5.32 -7.31
C TYR A 84 11.73 6.23 -6.08
N LEU A 85 12.36 7.42 -6.15
CA LEU A 85 12.21 8.44 -5.11
C LEU A 85 10.77 9.00 -5.08
N VAL A 86 10.19 9.32 -6.25
CA VAL A 86 8.79 9.75 -6.36
C VAL A 86 7.86 8.66 -5.86
N GLU A 87 8.10 7.41 -6.21
CA GLU A 87 7.32 6.27 -5.69
C GLU A 87 7.38 6.17 -4.17
N GLY A 88 8.57 6.31 -3.57
CA GLY A 88 8.73 6.28 -2.11
C GLY A 88 7.98 7.42 -1.40
N VAL A 89 7.90 8.60 -2.01
CA VAL A 89 7.10 9.72 -1.50
C VAL A 89 5.60 9.41 -1.56
N ILE A 90 5.14 8.82 -2.68
CA ILE A 90 3.73 8.40 -2.81
C ILE A 90 3.39 7.31 -1.79
N ASP A 91 4.28 6.33 -1.55
CA ASP A 91 4.09 5.29 -0.53
C ASP A 91 3.89 5.87 0.87
N ILE A 92 4.72 6.86 1.24
CA ILE A 92 4.57 7.57 2.51
C ILE A 92 3.22 8.32 2.55
N GLY A 93 2.83 8.97 1.46
CA GLY A 93 1.52 9.63 1.35
C GLY A 93 0.36 8.65 1.55
N CYS A 94 0.41 7.47 0.92
CA CYS A 94 -0.55 6.39 1.11
C CYS A 94 -0.57 5.89 2.56
N ALA A 95 0.60 5.68 3.17
CA ALA A 95 0.70 5.27 4.57
C ALA A 95 0.07 6.31 5.52
N VAL A 96 0.31 7.61 5.28
CA VAL A 96 -0.31 8.69 6.04
C VAL A 96 -1.84 8.66 5.86
N LEU A 97 -2.34 8.58 4.62
CA LEU A 97 -3.78 8.51 4.35
C LEU A 97 -4.46 7.34 5.08
N LEU A 98 -3.82 6.17 5.09
CA LEU A 98 -4.31 4.99 5.80
C LEU A 98 -4.43 5.19 7.32
N CYS A 99 -3.58 6.04 7.89
CA CYS A 99 -3.56 6.32 9.33
C CYS A 99 -4.49 7.46 9.75
N VAL A 100 -4.61 8.51 8.93
CA VAL A 100 -5.25 9.77 9.37
C VAL A 100 -6.69 9.93 8.87
N GLN A 101 -7.02 9.39 7.70
CA GLN A 101 -8.29 9.68 7.04
C GLN A 101 -9.45 8.96 7.75
N SER A 102 -10.51 9.71 8.10
CA SER A 102 -11.65 9.23 8.89
C SER A 102 -12.49 8.16 8.20
N ASP A 103 -12.92 8.38 6.96
CA ASP A 103 -13.64 7.39 6.15
C ASP A 103 -12.86 6.07 6.00
N VAL A 104 -11.54 6.15 5.84
CA VAL A 104 -10.65 4.98 5.80
C VAL A 104 -10.73 4.24 7.13
N LYS A 105 -10.56 4.92 8.27
CA LYS A 105 -10.69 4.30 9.59
C LYS A 105 -12.07 3.66 9.80
N GLU A 106 -13.13 4.29 9.33
CA GLU A 106 -14.50 3.75 9.40
C GLU A 106 -14.68 2.49 8.56
N HIS A 107 -14.00 2.36 7.42
CA HIS A 107 -13.98 1.13 6.64
C HIS A 107 -13.35 -0.05 7.42
N PHE A 108 -12.34 0.19 8.27
CA PHE A 108 -11.64 -0.84 9.05
C PHE A 108 -12.29 -1.11 10.42
N THR A 109 -13.58 -1.48 10.41
CA THR A 109 -14.36 -1.75 11.63
C THR A 109 -14.89 -3.19 11.72
N ASN A 110 -14.59 -4.05 10.74
CA ASN A 110 -14.99 -5.45 10.79
C ASN A 110 -14.15 -6.24 11.81
N THR A 111 -14.80 -7.08 12.61
CA THR A 111 -14.12 -7.99 13.53
C THR A 111 -13.83 -9.32 12.82
N LEU A 112 -12.66 -9.89 13.03
CA LEU A 112 -12.34 -11.26 12.63
C LEU A 112 -13.19 -12.22 13.47
N ASN A 113 -14.15 -12.89 12.86
CA ASN A 113 -14.90 -13.96 13.50
C ASN A 113 -14.21 -15.28 13.18
N ILE A 114 -13.50 -15.86 14.15
CA ILE A 114 -12.67 -17.06 13.97
C ILE A 114 -13.47 -18.33 14.31
N ASN A 115 -14.76 -18.21 14.62
CA ASN A 115 -15.63 -19.34 14.93
C ASN A 115 -16.20 -19.92 13.63
N ASN A 116 -15.49 -20.91 13.08
CA ASN A 116 -16.07 -21.91 12.17
C ASN A 116 -16.69 -23.03 13.00
#